data_AF-A0A821VH56-F1
#
_entry.id   AF-A0A821VH56-F1
#
_cell.length_a   1.000
_cell.length_b   1.000
_cell.length_c   1.000
_cell.angle_alpha   90.00
_cell.angle_beta   90.00
_cell.angle_gamma   90.00
#
_symmetry.space_group_name_H-M   'P 1'
#
loop_
_entity.id
_entity.type
_entity.pdbx_description
1 polymer ?
#
loop_
_entity_poly.entity_id
_entity_poly.type
_entity_poly.pdbx_seq_one_letter_code
_entity_poly.pdbx_strand_id
1 'polypeptide(L)'
;MSTKETATVSSPIKKLNNLFDISLSCLTNRFICSQLVPRHTSPRQKILLCHDMKGGYLKDKHIQGCQSYEPCYRFFRWHLIDIFVYFSHELVTIPPLVWIDCAHKNGVQILGTFITEFDAGKEICRQLLASDDNVDRAVDALALLMAWYNFDGYLLNIENPIEPEYVKRLLSFVAKLKLACEKIDPNSLVIWYDSVTIHGELKWQNQLNELNEPFFNVCDGIFLNYTWKIEKLLQSKINAGERCRDVFVGIDVFGRGCFGGGGFNTCE
;
A
#
# COMPACT_ATOMS: atom_id res chain seq x y z
N MET A 1 -9.73 35.89 -20.59
CA MET A 1 -9.36 35.41 -19.25
C MET A 1 -9.59 33.92 -19.22
N SER A 2 -8.53 33.12 -19.30
CA SER A 2 -8.62 31.66 -19.19
C SER A 2 -8.86 31.33 -17.72
N THR A 3 -10.05 30.83 -17.40
CA THR A 3 -10.33 30.19 -16.13
C THR A 3 -9.41 28.98 -16.03
N LYS A 4 -8.38 29.06 -15.19
CA LYS A 4 -7.63 27.88 -14.77
C LYS A 4 -8.62 26.94 -14.09
N GLU A 5 -9.19 26.00 -14.83
CA GLU A 5 -9.79 24.82 -14.26
C GLU A 5 -8.69 24.14 -13.42
N THR A 6 -8.76 24.32 -12.11
CA THR A 6 -7.90 23.60 -11.17
C THR A 6 -8.28 22.13 -11.28
N ALA A 7 -7.54 21.38 -12.09
CA ALA A 7 -7.78 19.97 -12.32
C ALA A 7 -7.93 19.25 -10.97
N THR A 8 -9.03 18.52 -10.80
CA THR A 8 -9.26 17.70 -9.59
C THR A 8 -8.30 16.51 -9.63
N VAL A 9 -7.19 16.62 -8.92
CA VAL A 9 -6.13 15.62 -8.88
C VAL A 9 -5.79 15.33 -7.42
N SER A 10 -5.79 14.06 -7.03
CA SER A 10 -5.22 13.66 -5.74
C SER A 10 -3.70 13.78 -5.77
N SER A 11 -3.12 14.19 -4.65
CA SER A 11 -1.69 14.43 -4.50
C SER A 11 -1.18 13.71 -3.25
N PRO A 12 0.11 13.33 -3.21
CA PRO A 12 0.67 12.65 -2.05
C PRO A 12 0.75 13.59 -0.85
N ILE A 13 0.74 13.01 0.36
CA ILE A 13 1.15 13.71 1.58
C ILE A 13 2.62 13.40 1.81
N LYS A 14 3.47 14.43 1.85
CA LYS A 14 4.93 14.27 1.91
C LYS A 14 5.54 14.40 3.30
N LYS A 15 4.82 15.06 4.22
CA LYS A 15 5.31 15.43 5.55
C LYS A 15 4.31 15.00 6.61
N LEU A 16 4.81 14.54 7.76
CA LEU A 16 3.99 14.06 8.86
C LEU A 16 3.07 15.15 9.42
N ASN A 17 3.54 16.39 9.59
CA ASN A 17 2.69 17.48 10.07
C ASN A 17 1.49 17.72 9.14
N ASN A 18 1.70 17.65 7.83
CA ASN A 18 0.60 17.81 6.88
C ASN A 18 -0.42 16.67 7.01
N LEU A 19 0.02 15.44 7.36
CA LEU A 19 -0.87 14.32 7.64
C LEU A 19 -1.68 14.57 8.91
N PHE A 20 -1.03 15.04 9.97
CA PHE A 20 -1.63 15.37 11.25
C PHE A 20 -2.63 16.52 11.21
N ASP A 21 -2.55 17.38 10.19
CA ASP A 21 -3.45 18.51 9.97
C ASP A 21 -4.63 18.17 9.01
N ILE A 22 -4.69 16.94 8.48
CA ILE A 22 -5.79 16.51 7.61
C ILE A 22 -7.11 16.54 8.38
N SER A 23 -8.09 17.21 7.80
CA SER A 23 -9.46 17.35 8.30
C SER A 23 -10.43 17.48 7.13
N LEU A 24 -11.72 17.23 7.35
CA LEU A 24 -12.73 17.39 6.29
C LEU A 24 -12.71 18.78 5.63
N SER A 25 -12.39 19.83 6.40
CA SER A 25 -12.30 21.21 5.89
C SER A 25 -11.13 21.44 4.92
N CYS A 26 -10.08 20.63 4.95
CA CYS A 26 -8.96 20.79 4.02
C CYS A 26 -9.20 20.09 2.67
N LEU A 27 -10.28 19.32 2.53
CA LEU A 27 -10.58 18.52 1.36
C LEU A 27 -11.67 19.21 0.52
N THR A 28 -11.27 19.86 -0.58
CA THR A 28 -12.12 20.84 -1.29
C THR A 28 -12.62 20.38 -2.66
N ASN A 29 -12.03 19.34 -3.26
CA ASN A 29 -12.41 18.84 -4.59
C ASN A 29 -12.76 17.36 -4.53
N ARG A 30 -14.05 17.04 -4.72
CA ARG A 30 -14.52 15.66 -4.76
C ARG A 30 -14.90 15.29 -6.20
N PHE A 31 -13.96 14.71 -6.93
CA PHE A 31 -14.34 13.86 -8.04
C PHE A 31 -14.84 12.54 -7.44
N ILE A 32 -16.07 12.16 -7.79
CA ILE A 32 -16.67 10.91 -7.32
C ILE A 32 -16.17 9.81 -8.25
N CYS A 33 -15.24 9.00 -7.75
CA CYS A 33 -14.78 7.81 -8.47
C CYS A 33 -15.90 6.76 -8.54
N SER A 34 -15.83 5.88 -9.54
CA SER A 34 -16.74 4.73 -9.61
C SER A 34 -16.66 3.87 -8.36
N GLN A 35 -17.78 3.26 -7.99
CA GLN A 35 -17.81 2.25 -6.93
C GLN A 35 -17.14 0.96 -7.42
N LEU A 36 -16.51 0.23 -6.50
CA LEU A 36 -15.88 -1.05 -6.81
C LEU A 36 -16.94 -2.03 -7.34
N VAL A 37 -16.78 -2.46 -8.58
CA VAL A 37 -17.70 -3.42 -9.22
C VAL A 37 -17.49 -4.79 -8.56
N PRO A 38 -18.55 -5.45 -8.06
CA PRO A 38 -18.43 -6.79 -7.50
C PRO A 38 -17.89 -7.78 -8.52
N ARG A 39 -16.89 -8.58 -8.12
CA ARG A 39 -16.36 -9.70 -8.91
C ARG A 39 -16.80 -11.02 -8.27
N HIS A 40 -16.98 -12.06 -9.08
CA HIS A 40 -17.22 -13.41 -8.56
C HIS A 40 -16.09 -13.85 -7.63
N THR A 41 -16.42 -14.08 -6.36
CA THR A 41 -15.51 -14.52 -5.32
C THR A 41 -15.49 -16.04 -5.25
N SER A 42 -14.74 -16.70 -6.13
CA SER A 42 -14.36 -18.09 -5.90
C SER A 42 -13.11 -18.14 -5.01
N PRO A 43 -12.97 -19.12 -4.10
CA PRO A 43 -11.75 -19.29 -3.33
C PRO A 43 -10.57 -19.60 -4.26
N ARG A 44 -9.76 -18.59 -4.56
CA ARG A 44 -8.58 -18.70 -5.42
C ARG A 44 -7.42 -17.87 -4.89
N GLN A 45 -6.22 -18.13 -5.40
CA GLN A 45 -5.07 -17.25 -5.18
C GLN A 45 -5.35 -15.88 -5.78
N LYS A 46 -5.06 -14.82 -5.01
CA LYS A 46 -5.15 -13.43 -5.45
C LYS A 46 -3.82 -12.99 -6.05
N ILE A 47 -3.89 -12.12 -7.05
CA ILE A 47 -2.70 -11.46 -7.63
C ILE A 47 -2.71 -9.99 -7.24
N LEU A 48 -1.65 -9.58 -6.54
CA LEU A 48 -1.35 -8.19 -6.20
C LEU A 48 -0.31 -7.65 -7.17
N LEU A 49 -0.66 -6.60 -7.92
CA LEU A 49 0.27 -5.86 -8.76
C LEU A 49 0.69 -4.57 -8.06
N CYS A 50 1.95 -4.50 -7.62
CA CYS A 50 2.54 -3.30 -7.07
C CYS A 50 3.35 -2.58 -8.15
N HIS A 51 2.96 -1.37 -8.51
CA HIS A 51 3.58 -0.65 -9.62
C HIS A 51 4.15 0.69 -9.12
N ASP A 52 5.46 0.86 -9.24
CA ASP A 52 6.24 2.05 -8.80
C ASP A 52 5.83 3.36 -9.51
N MET A 53 5.21 3.24 -10.69
CA MET A 53 4.77 4.39 -11.48
C MET A 53 5.90 5.38 -11.80
N LYS A 54 7.17 4.93 -11.79
CA LYS A 54 8.37 5.76 -11.99
C LYS A 54 8.42 6.94 -11.02
N GLY A 55 8.20 6.67 -9.74
CA GLY A 55 8.08 7.67 -8.68
C GLY A 55 6.70 8.31 -8.53
N GLY A 56 5.68 7.85 -9.29
CA GLY A 56 4.28 8.25 -9.12
C GLY A 56 3.89 9.60 -9.71
N TYR A 57 2.57 9.83 -9.78
CA TYR A 57 1.93 11.10 -10.15
C TYR A 57 2.46 11.73 -11.44
N LEU A 58 2.66 10.90 -12.48
CA LEU A 58 3.05 11.35 -13.82
C LEU A 58 1.87 12.01 -14.54
N LYS A 59 1.97 12.16 -15.86
CA LYS A 59 0.95 12.79 -16.71
C LYS A 59 -0.38 12.01 -16.77
N ASP A 60 -0.35 10.76 -16.35
CA ASP A 60 -1.49 9.85 -16.27
C ASP A 60 -2.41 10.10 -15.07
N LYS A 61 -2.05 10.99 -14.13
CA LYS A 61 -2.86 11.32 -12.95
C LYS A 61 -4.11 12.16 -13.24
N HIS A 62 -4.16 12.78 -14.42
CA HIS A 62 -5.21 13.73 -14.78
C HIS A 62 -6.45 12.99 -15.31
N ILE A 63 -7.61 13.24 -14.69
CA ILE A 63 -8.88 12.59 -15.02
C ILE A 63 -9.28 12.81 -16.48
N GLN A 64 -9.12 14.04 -16.98
CA GLN A 64 -9.46 14.42 -18.35
C GLN A 64 -8.30 14.21 -19.34
N GLY A 65 -7.31 13.42 -18.95
CA GLY A 65 -6.08 13.23 -19.72
C GLY A 65 -5.12 14.42 -19.62
N CYS A 66 -4.06 14.37 -20.43
CA CYS A 66 -3.05 15.43 -20.51
C CYS A 66 -2.88 15.90 -21.97
N GLN A 67 -2.41 17.13 -22.17
CA GLN A 67 -2.22 17.70 -23.52
C GLN A 67 -1.04 17.07 -24.28
N SER A 68 -0.18 16.31 -23.61
CA SER A 68 1.04 15.74 -24.18
C SER A 68 0.77 14.35 -24.73
N TYR A 69 1.17 14.11 -25.99
CA TYR A 69 1.12 12.79 -26.64
C TYR A 69 2.18 11.81 -26.12
N GLU A 70 2.93 12.15 -25.08
CA GLU A 70 3.90 11.25 -24.48
C GLU A 70 3.21 9.96 -23.97
N PRO A 71 3.85 8.80 -24.18
CA PRO A 71 3.28 7.53 -23.76
C PRO A 71 3.16 7.48 -22.23
N CYS A 72 1.94 7.62 -21.74
CA CYS A 72 1.58 7.31 -20.36
C CYS A 72 1.50 5.80 -20.17
N TYR A 73 1.81 5.32 -18.97
CA TYR A 73 1.57 3.92 -18.63
C TYR A 73 0.07 3.61 -18.74
N ARG A 74 -0.27 2.52 -19.43
CA ARG A 74 -1.67 2.08 -19.61
C ARG A 74 -1.73 0.61 -19.23
N PHE A 75 -2.55 0.31 -18.23
CA PHE A 75 -2.79 -1.07 -17.81
C PHE A 75 -4.15 -1.53 -18.34
N PHE A 76 -4.16 -2.65 -19.07
CA PHE A 76 -5.37 -3.21 -19.70
C PHE A 76 -5.69 -4.64 -19.22
N ARG A 77 -4.86 -5.19 -18.32
CA ARG A 77 -4.98 -6.58 -17.84
C ARG A 77 -5.61 -6.66 -16.46
N TRP A 78 -6.57 -5.79 -16.18
CA TRP A 78 -7.31 -5.75 -14.91
C TRP A 78 -7.99 -7.07 -14.53
N HIS A 79 -8.39 -7.87 -15.53
CA HIS A 79 -8.97 -9.20 -15.34
C HIS A 79 -7.98 -10.25 -14.78
N LEU A 80 -6.66 -9.98 -14.83
CA LEU A 80 -5.63 -10.89 -14.32
C LEU A 80 -5.21 -10.58 -12.88
N ILE A 81 -5.62 -9.44 -12.32
CA ILE A 81 -5.22 -9.03 -10.97
C ILE A 81 -6.44 -8.84 -10.07
N ASP A 82 -6.20 -8.87 -8.77
CA ASP A 82 -7.20 -8.66 -7.72
C ASP A 82 -6.98 -7.33 -7.00
N ILE A 83 -5.71 -7.00 -6.79
CA ILE A 83 -5.28 -5.83 -6.03
C ILE A 83 -4.24 -5.08 -6.86
N PHE A 84 -4.39 -3.77 -6.98
CA PHE A 84 -3.43 -2.86 -7.58
C PHE A 84 -2.89 -1.92 -6.52
N VAL A 85 -1.58 -1.90 -6.27
CA VAL A 85 -0.97 -0.91 -5.38
C VAL A 85 -0.38 0.19 -6.26
N TYR A 86 -0.95 1.40 -6.14
CA TYR A 86 -0.34 2.59 -6.74
C TYR A 86 0.82 3.01 -5.84
N PHE A 87 2.03 2.58 -6.19
CA PHE A 87 3.20 2.80 -5.37
C PHE A 87 3.88 4.12 -5.77
N SER A 88 4.38 4.84 -4.76
CA SER A 88 5.29 5.98 -4.90
C SER A 88 6.16 6.06 -3.65
N HIS A 89 7.22 6.88 -3.69
CA HIS A 89 8.17 7.06 -2.58
C HIS A 89 7.79 8.25 -1.67
N GLU A 90 6.50 8.54 -1.54
CA GLU A 90 5.99 9.62 -0.70
C GLU A 90 5.39 9.04 0.59
N LEU A 91 5.40 9.82 1.68
CA LEU A 91 4.96 9.36 3.00
C LEU A 91 3.56 8.73 2.96
N VAL A 92 2.59 9.39 2.32
CA VAL A 92 1.29 8.81 1.99
C VAL A 92 1.02 8.98 0.51
N THR A 93 0.82 7.86 -0.17
CA THR A 93 0.34 7.84 -1.55
C THR A 93 -1.18 7.72 -1.57
N ILE A 94 -1.84 8.74 -2.12
CA ILE A 94 -3.25 8.70 -2.47
C ILE A 94 -3.31 8.37 -3.96
N PRO A 95 -3.86 7.21 -4.37
CA PRO A 95 -3.92 6.87 -5.78
C PRO A 95 -4.59 7.98 -6.61
N PRO A 96 -4.10 8.31 -7.81
CA PRO A 96 -4.77 9.26 -8.68
C PRO A 96 -6.20 8.81 -8.97
N LEU A 97 -7.13 9.77 -9.00
CA LEU A 97 -8.57 9.50 -9.09
C LEU A 97 -8.94 8.70 -10.35
N VAL A 98 -8.23 8.92 -11.45
CA VAL A 98 -8.40 8.15 -12.69
C VAL A 98 -7.97 6.68 -12.55
N TRP A 99 -6.96 6.39 -11.74
CA TRP A 99 -6.53 5.01 -11.45
C TRP A 99 -7.51 4.31 -10.52
N ILE A 100 -8.05 5.03 -9.53
CA ILE A 100 -9.14 4.52 -8.68
C ILE A 100 -10.34 4.15 -9.54
N ASP A 101 -10.80 5.08 -10.38
CA ASP A 101 -11.93 4.86 -11.29
C ASP A 101 -11.70 3.67 -12.24
N CYS A 102 -10.50 3.55 -12.82
CA CYS A 102 -10.14 2.42 -13.69
C CYS A 102 -10.16 1.08 -12.94
N ALA A 103 -9.56 1.00 -11.76
CA ALA A 103 -9.49 -0.23 -10.98
C ALA A 103 -10.90 -0.68 -10.55
N HIS A 104 -11.69 0.25 -10.00
CA HIS A 104 -13.03 -0.01 -9.51
C HIS A 104 -13.99 -0.48 -10.61
N LYS A 105 -13.97 0.16 -11.80
CA LYS A 105 -14.75 -0.27 -12.97
C LYS A 105 -14.43 -1.69 -13.43
N ASN A 106 -13.22 -2.18 -13.14
CA ASN A 106 -12.79 -3.54 -13.48
C ASN A 106 -12.87 -4.51 -12.29
N GLY A 107 -13.47 -4.10 -11.17
CA GLY A 107 -13.61 -4.92 -9.96
C GLY A 107 -12.26 -5.29 -9.35
N VAL A 108 -11.29 -4.38 -9.38
CA VAL A 108 -9.97 -4.52 -8.77
C VAL A 108 -9.85 -3.53 -7.63
N GLN A 109 -9.41 -4.02 -6.46
CA GLN A 109 -9.13 -3.15 -5.32
C GLN A 109 -7.86 -2.35 -5.58
N ILE A 110 -7.84 -1.07 -5.22
CA ILE A 110 -6.70 -0.19 -5.36
C ILE A 110 -6.23 0.32 -4.01
N LEU A 111 -4.96 0.10 -3.70
CA LEU A 111 -4.34 0.55 -2.46
C LEU A 111 -3.43 1.74 -2.72
N GLY A 112 -3.43 2.67 -1.78
CA GLY A 112 -2.36 3.62 -1.59
C GLY A 112 -1.17 2.99 -0.87
N THR A 113 -0.20 3.82 -0.48
CA THR A 113 0.92 3.39 0.36
C THR A 113 1.10 4.32 1.55
N PHE A 114 1.59 3.78 2.66
CA PHE A 114 2.26 4.53 3.72
C PHE A 114 3.72 4.08 3.76
N ILE A 115 4.66 4.98 3.49
CA ILE A 115 6.07 4.64 3.33
C ILE A 115 6.96 5.52 4.19
N THR A 116 7.95 4.91 4.81
CA THR A 116 9.06 5.62 5.46
C THR A 116 10.36 4.97 5.01
N GLU A 117 11.33 5.78 4.56
CA GLU A 117 12.57 5.28 3.95
C GLU A 117 13.78 6.02 4.53
N PHE A 118 14.88 5.29 4.75
CA PHE A 118 16.18 5.84 5.17
C PHE A 118 16.11 6.65 6.49
N ASP A 119 17.08 7.53 6.71
CA ASP A 119 17.17 8.36 7.93
C ASP A 119 15.98 9.31 8.10
N ALA A 120 15.43 9.82 6.99
CA ALA A 120 14.24 10.66 7.03
C ALA A 120 13.01 9.89 7.51
N GLY A 121 12.84 8.65 7.04
CA GLY A 121 11.80 7.74 7.49
C GLY A 121 11.92 7.41 8.98
N LYS A 122 13.14 7.17 9.46
CA LYS A 122 13.40 6.93 10.88
C LYS A 122 12.90 8.09 11.76
N GLU A 123 13.17 9.33 11.37
CA GLU A 123 12.72 10.51 12.11
C GLU A 123 11.18 10.66 12.07
N ILE A 124 10.55 10.37 10.92
CA ILE A 124 9.08 10.34 10.80
C ILE A 124 8.50 9.29 11.75
N CYS A 125 9.05 8.07 11.76
CA CYS A 125 8.60 7.01 12.66
C CYS A 125 8.78 7.40 14.12
N ARG A 126 9.91 8.01 14.49
CA ARG A 126 10.17 8.49 15.86
C ARG A 126 9.09 9.48 16.32
N GLN A 127 8.69 10.41 15.46
CA GLN A 127 7.64 11.39 15.77
C GLN A 127 6.25 10.76 15.80
N LEU A 128 5.89 9.97 14.79
CA LEU A 128 4.58 9.29 14.71
C LEU A 128 4.39 8.35 15.90
N LEU A 129 5.43 7.60 16.27
CA LEU A 129 5.40 6.61 17.35
C LEU A 129 5.80 7.21 18.71
N ALA A 130 5.91 8.54 18.86
CA ALA A 130 6.26 9.16 20.14
C ALA A 130 5.14 9.01 21.20
N SER A 131 3.88 8.95 20.77
CA SER A 131 2.71 8.87 21.65
C SER A 131 1.57 8.12 20.97
N ASP A 132 0.63 7.62 21.78
CA ASP A 132 -0.57 6.98 21.24
C ASP A 132 -1.50 8.00 20.55
N ASP A 133 -1.47 9.27 20.98
CA ASP A 133 -2.18 10.38 20.33
C ASP A 133 -1.68 10.62 18.90
N ASN A 134 -0.36 10.63 18.68
CA ASN A 134 0.21 10.78 17.34
C ASN A 134 -0.18 9.61 16.41
N VAL A 135 -0.23 8.40 16.96
CA VAL A 135 -0.72 7.21 16.24
C VAL A 135 -2.19 7.39 15.87
N ASP A 136 -3.04 7.80 16.81
CA ASP A 136 -4.47 7.98 16.59
C ASP A 136 -4.72 9.07 15.54
N ARG A 137 -4.01 10.19 15.61
CA ARG A 137 -4.06 11.26 14.58
C ARG A 137 -3.67 10.77 13.19
N ALA A 138 -2.60 9.97 13.09
CA ALA A 138 -2.19 9.39 11.80
C ALA A 138 -3.24 8.42 11.26
N VAL A 139 -3.77 7.54 12.11
CA VAL A 139 -4.80 6.55 11.75
C VAL A 139 -6.08 7.25 11.28
N ASP A 140 -6.56 8.25 12.02
CA ASP A 140 -7.77 9.01 11.67
C ASP A 140 -7.59 9.75 10.34
N ALA A 141 -6.42 10.36 10.13
CA ALA A 141 -6.10 11.05 8.88
C ALA A 141 -6.07 10.07 7.70
N LEU A 142 -5.40 8.92 7.82
CA LEU A 142 -5.34 7.90 6.78
C LEU A 142 -6.73 7.33 6.47
N ALA A 143 -7.49 6.95 7.49
CA ALA A 143 -8.87 6.48 7.33
C ALA A 143 -9.75 7.53 6.62
N LEU A 144 -9.61 8.81 7.00
CA LEU A 144 -10.32 9.91 6.34
C LEU A 144 -9.92 10.07 4.87
N LEU A 145 -8.64 9.99 4.53
CA LEU A 145 -8.18 10.04 3.14
C LEU A 145 -8.75 8.89 2.32
N MET A 146 -8.73 7.67 2.86
CA MET A 146 -9.34 6.49 2.24
C MET A 146 -10.83 6.70 1.95
N ALA A 147 -11.60 7.12 2.96
CA ALA A 147 -13.03 7.39 2.82
C ALA A 147 -13.33 8.52 1.82
N TRP A 148 -12.53 9.59 1.86
CA TRP A 148 -12.76 10.77 1.03
C TRP A 148 -12.51 10.50 -0.45
N TYR A 149 -11.37 9.90 -0.76
CA TYR A 149 -10.96 9.61 -2.13
C TYR A 149 -11.51 8.28 -2.66
N ASN A 150 -12.07 7.45 -1.78
CA ASN A 150 -12.74 6.19 -2.10
C ASN A 150 -11.78 5.19 -2.78
N PHE A 151 -10.66 4.88 -2.14
CA PHE A 151 -9.78 3.75 -2.47
C PHE A 151 -9.80 2.73 -1.33
N ASP A 152 -9.18 1.56 -1.52
CA ASP A 152 -9.53 0.36 -0.74
C ASP A 152 -8.52 0.00 0.36
N GLY A 153 -7.67 0.94 0.77
CA GLY A 153 -6.71 0.77 1.87
C GLY A 153 -5.25 1.00 1.47
N TYR A 154 -4.32 0.34 2.17
CA TYR A 154 -2.91 0.70 2.18
C TYR A 154 -1.96 -0.50 2.17
N LEU A 155 -0.89 -0.39 1.37
CA LEU A 155 0.36 -1.12 1.62
C LEU A 155 1.23 -0.31 2.58
N LEU A 156 1.63 -0.91 3.70
CA LEU A 156 2.56 -0.32 4.67
C LEU A 156 3.97 -0.80 4.36
N ASN A 157 4.85 0.12 3.98
CA ASN A 157 6.24 -0.20 3.66
C ASN A 157 7.21 0.64 4.50
N ILE A 158 7.67 0.06 5.62
CA ILE A 158 8.60 0.71 6.55
C ILE A 158 10.01 0.26 6.19
N GLU A 159 10.75 1.06 5.44
CA GLU A 159 12.09 0.80 4.90
C GLU A 159 13.17 1.58 5.68
N ASN A 160 13.03 1.59 7.01
CA ASN A 160 14.00 2.12 7.95
C ASN A 160 13.94 1.34 9.28
N PRO A 161 15.04 1.29 10.07
CA PRO A 161 14.99 0.74 11.42
C PRO A 161 14.04 1.53 12.33
N ILE A 162 13.51 0.84 13.34
CA ILE A 162 12.63 1.36 14.38
C ILE A 162 13.31 1.11 15.73
N GLU A 163 13.37 2.12 16.61
CA GLU A 163 13.91 1.90 17.95
C GLU A 163 13.05 0.85 18.70
N PRO A 164 13.66 -0.11 19.43
CA PRO A 164 12.92 -1.21 20.05
C PRO A 164 11.76 -0.78 20.95
N GLU A 165 11.88 0.37 21.64
CA GLU A 165 10.80 0.93 22.46
C GLU A 165 9.53 1.32 21.67
N TYR A 166 9.65 1.55 20.36
CA TYR A 166 8.55 1.96 19.49
C TYR A 166 7.87 0.79 18.76
N VAL A 167 8.47 -0.40 18.73
CA VAL A 167 7.93 -1.54 17.95
C VAL A 167 6.53 -1.94 18.41
N LYS A 168 6.28 -1.96 19.73
CA LYS A 168 4.93 -2.23 20.27
C LYS A 168 3.91 -1.21 19.75
N ARG A 169 4.31 0.05 19.62
CA ARG A 169 3.44 1.11 19.13
C ARG A 169 3.26 1.05 17.62
N LEU A 170 4.28 0.60 16.88
CA LEU A 170 4.15 0.32 15.45
C LEU A 170 3.12 -0.80 15.21
N LEU A 171 3.18 -1.90 15.96
CA LEU A 171 2.15 -2.95 15.92
C LEU A 171 0.75 -2.38 16.22
N SER A 172 0.64 -1.49 17.23
CA SER A 172 -0.61 -0.81 17.53
C SER A 172 -1.08 0.10 16.38
N PHE A 173 -0.19 0.81 15.70
CA PHE A 173 -0.52 1.63 14.54
C PHE A 173 -1.11 0.78 13.41
N VAL A 174 -0.44 -0.33 13.07
CA VAL A 174 -0.93 -1.26 12.02
C VAL A 174 -2.32 -1.80 12.39
N ALA A 175 -2.49 -2.29 13.63
CA ALA A 175 -3.76 -2.82 14.10
C ALA A 175 -4.89 -1.77 14.08
N LYS A 176 -4.62 -0.56 14.58
CA LYS A 176 -5.58 0.54 14.62
C LYS A 176 -5.97 0.99 13.21
N LEU A 177 -5.00 1.08 12.30
CA LEU A 177 -5.26 1.44 10.91
C LEU A 177 -6.17 0.41 10.22
N LYS A 178 -5.88 -0.89 10.37
CA LYS A 178 -6.74 -1.95 9.83
C LYS A 178 -8.17 -1.82 10.33
N LEU A 179 -8.35 -1.65 11.65
CA LEU A 179 -9.68 -1.50 12.25
C LEU A 179 -10.39 -0.21 11.82
N ALA A 180 -9.66 0.89 11.61
CA ALA A 180 -10.24 2.15 11.14
C ALA A 180 -10.69 2.05 9.68
N CYS A 181 -9.90 1.43 8.81
CA CYS A 181 -10.27 1.16 7.42
C CYS A 181 -11.47 0.20 7.35
N GLU A 182 -11.48 -0.89 8.12
CA GLU A 182 -12.55 -1.89 8.13
C GLU A 182 -13.91 -1.30 8.56
N LYS A 183 -13.90 -0.29 9.45
CA LYS A 183 -15.12 0.45 9.83
C LYS A 183 -15.71 1.27 8.69
N ILE A 184 -14.88 1.71 7.74
CA ILE A 184 -15.31 2.46 6.57
C ILE A 184 -15.80 1.51 5.47
N ASP A 185 -15.01 0.48 5.18
CA ASP A 185 -15.35 -0.60 4.26
C ASP A 185 -14.84 -1.93 4.82
N PRO A 186 -15.72 -2.91 5.10
CA PRO A 186 -15.31 -4.23 5.59
C PRO A 186 -14.46 -5.01 4.59
N ASN A 187 -14.37 -4.57 3.33
CA ASN A 187 -13.50 -5.18 2.31
C ASN A 187 -12.16 -4.46 2.14
N SER A 188 -11.90 -3.36 2.86
CA SER A 188 -10.63 -2.65 2.79
C SER A 188 -9.45 -3.55 3.20
N LEU A 189 -8.26 -3.22 2.71
CA LEU A 189 -7.05 -4.01 2.94
C LEU A 189 -5.93 -3.13 3.48
N VAL A 190 -5.35 -3.55 4.60
CA VAL A 190 -4.06 -3.10 5.11
C VAL A 190 -3.08 -4.25 4.99
N ILE A 191 -2.05 -4.08 4.15
CA ILE A 191 -1.06 -5.11 3.86
C ILE A 191 0.29 -4.65 4.39
N TRP A 192 0.97 -5.50 5.15
CA TRP A 192 2.33 -5.25 5.64
C TRP A 192 3.37 -5.70 4.61
N TYR A 193 4.36 -4.89 4.28
CA TYR A 193 5.52 -5.36 3.52
C TYR A 193 6.53 -6.02 4.46
N ASP A 194 7.16 -7.12 4.04
CA ASP A 194 8.17 -7.86 4.80
C ASP A 194 9.47 -7.06 4.97
N SER A 195 9.46 -6.05 5.84
CA SER A 195 10.58 -5.14 6.06
C SER A 195 11.13 -5.18 7.49
N VAL A 196 10.49 -4.50 8.45
CA VAL A 196 10.96 -4.38 9.83
C VAL A 196 10.53 -5.59 10.65
N THR A 197 11.45 -6.14 11.43
CA THR A 197 11.19 -7.26 12.33
C THR A 197 10.53 -6.80 13.64
N ILE A 198 10.05 -7.75 14.44
CA ILE A 198 9.51 -7.47 15.79
C ILE A 198 10.55 -6.95 16.79
N HIS A 199 11.82 -6.87 16.38
CA HIS A 199 12.89 -6.23 17.14
C HIS A 199 13.22 -4.82 16.65
N GLY A 200 12.56 -4.34 15.60
CA GLY A 200 12.77 -3.01 15.02
C GLY A 200 13.89 -2.95 13.97
N GLU A 201 14.48 -4.09 13.60
CA GLU A 201 15.53 -4.16 12.60
C GLU A 201 14.92 -4.16 11.20
N LEU A 202 15.42 -3.31 10.29
CA LEU A 202 15.09 -3.42 8.87
C LEU A 202 15.80 -4.64 8.27
N LYS A 203 15.08 -5.75 8.13
CA LYS A 203 15.61 -7.02 7.64
C LYS A 203 14.51 -7.86 7.01
N TRP A 204 14.48 -7.88 5.68
CA TRP A 204 13.55 -8.70 4.92
C TRP A 204 13.78 -10.20 5.19
N GLN A 205 12.73 -10.92 5.57
CA GLN A 205 12.82 -12.35 5.91
C GLN A 205 12.70 -13.24 4.67
N ASN A 206 12.07 -12.73 3.61
CA ASN A 206 11.69 -13.44 2.40
C ASN A 206 10.79 -14.66 2.70
N GLN A 207 10.07 -14.59 3.81
CA GLN A 207 9.18 -15.62 4.33
C GLN A 207 8.29 -15.02 5.42
N LEU A 208 7.17 -15.67 5.73
CA LEU A 208 6.44 -15.42 6.96
C LEU A 208 7.06 -16.28 8.08
N ASN A 209 7.51 -15.67 9.17
CA ASN A 209 8.08 -16.35 10.34
C ASN A 209 7.88 -15.54 11.62
N GLU A 210 8.43 -16.00 12.74
CA GLU A 210 8.27 -15.38 14.06
C GLU A 210 8.73 -13.91 14.13
N LEU A 211 9.56 -13.46 13.19
CA LEU A 211 10.08 -12.10 13.15
C LEU A 211 9.14 -11.09 12.48
N ASN A 212 8.18 -11.53 11.66
CA ASN A 212 7.20 -10.65 10.99
C ASN A 212 5.74 -11.11 11.16
N GLU A 213 5.51 -12.32 11.67
CA GLU A 213 4.18 -12.88 11.96
C GLU A 213 3.33 -11.98 12.87
N PRO A 214 3.88 -11.33 13.91
CA PRO A 214 3.08 -10.40 14.72
C PRO A 214 2.48 -9.23 13.92
N PHE A 215 3.14 -8.75 12.86
CA PHE A 215 2.57 -7.74 11.96
C PHE A 215 1.49 -8.35 11.06
N PHE A 216 1.74 -9.54 10.49
CA PHE A 216 0.75 -10.28 9.69
C PHE A 216 -0.54 -10.57 10.46
N ASN A 217 -0.43 -10.88 11.76
CA ASN A 217 -1.59 -11.20 12.61
C ASN A 217 -2.49 -10.00 12.92
N VAL A 218 -1.98 -8.76 12.78
CA VAL A 218 -2.76 -7.54 13.08
C VAL A 218 -3.25 -6.79 11.84
N CYS A 219 -3.03 -7.34 10.64
CA CYS A 219 -3.49 -6.76 9.38
C CYS A 219 -4.03 -7.83 8.41
N ASP A 220 -4.41 -7.43 7.21
CA ASP A 220 -5.14 -8.29 6.25
C ASP A 220 -4.22 -9.22 5.47
N GLY A 221 -2.93 -8.92 5.39
CA GLY A 221 -1.95 -9.80 4.76
C GLY A 221 -0.53 -9.28 4.82
N ILE A 222 0.40 -10.09 4.31
CA ILE A 222 1.82 -9.74 4.20
C ILE A 222 2.29 -9.86 2.75
N PHE A 223 3.06 -8.87 2.29
CA PHE A 223 3.74 -8.89 1.01
C PHE A 223 5.22 -9.19 1.24
N LEU A 224 5.62 -10.43 0.96
CA LEU A 224 6.98 -10.93 1.17
C LEU A 224 7.97 -10.31 0.20
N ASN A 225 9.18 -10.07 0.67
CA ASN A 225 10.28 -9.64 -0.19
C ASN A 225 10.67 -10.72 -1.21
N TYR A 226 11.22 -10.29 -2.34
CA TYR A 226 11.33 -11.08 -3.58
C TYR A 226 12.55 -12.02 -3.66
N THR A 227 13.35 -12.12 -2.59
CA THR A 227 14.55 -12.99 -2.55
C THR A 227 14.30 -14.29 -1.76
N TRP A 228 13.12 -14.88 -1.94
CA TRP A 228 12.69 -16.11 -1.29
C TRP A 228 13.28 -17.37 -1.96
N LYS A 229 13.18 -18.50 -1.25
CA LYS A 229 13.52 -19.84 -1.74
C LYS A 229 12.35 -20.79 -1.50
N ILE A 230 12.33 -21.93 -2.19
CA ILE A 230 11.22 -22.90 -2.11
C ILE A 230 10.98 -23.33 -0.66
N GLU A 231 12.04 -23.60 0.11
CA GLU A 231 11.94 -24.05 1.50
C GLU A 231 11.29 -22.97 2.39
N LYS A 232 11.62 -21.69 2.13
CA LYS A 232 11.03 -20.53 2.81
C LYS A 232 9.55 -20.35 2.51
N LEU A 233 9.11 -20.65 1.28
CA LEU A 233 7.70 -20.61 0.91
C LEU A 233 6.91 -21.73 1.58
N LEU A 234 7.47 -22.93 1.66
CA LEU A 234 6.86 -24.04 2.38
C LEU A 234 6.67 -23.69 3.86
N GLN A 235 7.68 -23.10 4.50
CA GLN A 235 7.57 -22.63 5.88
C GLN A 235 6.54 -21.52 6.03
N SER A 236 6.49 -20.56 5.10
CA SER A 236 5.49 -19.49 5.11
C SER A 236 4.06 -20.04 5.04
N LYS A 237 3.83 -21.06 4.21
CA LYS A 237 2.53 -21.74 4.10
C LYS A 237 2.13 -22.42 5.42
N ILE A 238 3.09 -23.07 6.10
CA ILE A 238 2.85 -23.70 7.41
C ILE A 238 2.49 -22.64 8.44
N ASN A 239 3.29 -21.57 8.54
CA ASN A 239 3.09 -20.50 9.52
C ASN A 239 1.78 -19.75 9.29
N ALA A 240 1.40 -19.50 8.03
CA ALA A 240 0.16 -18.81 7.70
C ALA A 240 -1.11 -19.63 7.98
N GLY A 241 -1.01 -20.98 8.02
CA GLY A 241 -2.14 -21.87 8.22
C GLY A 241 -3.32 -21.59 7.28
N GLU A 242 -4.49 -21.33 7.86
CA GLU A 242 -5.71 -21.01 7.11
C GLU A 242 -5.60 -19.70 6.30
N ARG A 243 -4.74 -18.77 6.75
CA ARG A 243 -4.46 -17.49 6.09
C ARG A 243 -3.36 -17.57 5.03
N CYS A 244 -3.01 -18.76 4.54
CA CYS A 244 -2.01 -18.93 3.48
C CYS A 244 -2.29 -18.12 2.20
N ARG A 245 -3.54 -17.73 1.94
CA ARG A 245 -3.93 -16.88 0.80
C ARG A 245 -3.71 -15.38 1.04
N ASP A 246 -3.37 -14.99 2.27
CA ASP A 246 -3.08 -13.62 2.68
C ASP A 246 -1.55 -13.35 2.68
N VAL A 247 -0.76 -14.33 2.25
CA VAL A 247 0.69 -14.20 2.03
C VAL A 247 0.94 -13.98 0.53
N PHE A 248 1.28 -12.76 0.16
CA PHE A 248 1.65 -12.38 -1.20
C PHE A 248 3.15 -12.57 -1.40
N VAL A 249 3.55 -13.43 -2.33
CA VAL A 249 4.95 -13.76 -2.57
C VAL A 249 5.54 -12.78 -3.59
N GLY A 250 6.53 -11.98 -3.19
CA GLY A 250 7.18 -10.98 -4.03
C GLY A 250 7.87 -11.56 -5.26
N ILE A 251 7.55 -11.01 -6.43
CA ILE A 251 8.30 -11.25 -7.66
C ILE A 251 8.77 -9.89 -8.15
N ASP A 252 10.09 -9.64 -8.09
CA ASP A 252 10.65 -8.46 -8.72
C ASP A 252 10.76 -8.70 -10.23
N VAL A 253 9.89 -8.04 -10.98
CA VAL A 253 9.81 -8.17 -12.44
C VAL A 253 11.06 -7.66 -13.17
N PHE A 254 11.91 -6.88 -12.48
CA PHE A 254 13.23 -6.50 -12.97
C PHE A 254 14.29 -7.60 -12.75
N GLY A 255 13.96 -8.64 -12.00
CA GLY A 255 14.79 -9.83 -11.79
C GLY A 255 15.95 -9.69 -10.83
N ARG A 256 15.94 -8.69 -9.94
CA ARG A 256 17.04 -8.49 -8.99
C ARG A 256 16.92 -9.54 -7.87
N GLY A 257 17.87 -10.47 -7.84
CA GLY A 257 17.97 -11.46 -6.76
C GLY A 257 16.82 -12.48 -6.67
N CYS A 258 15.93 -12.53 -7.66
CA CYS A 258 14.80 -13.46 -7.70
C CYS A 258 15.26 -14.88 -8.04
N PHE A 259 14.55 -15.88 -7.49
CA PHE A 259 14.65 -17.24 -7.96
C PHE A 259 14.33 -17.31 -9.46
N GLY A 260 15.21 -17.93 -10.25
CA GLY A 260 15.10 -17.95 -11.73
C GLY A 260 15.68 -16.72 -12.45
N GLY A 261 16.22 -15.71 -11.74
CA GLY A 261 16.88 -14.55 -12.37
C GLY A 261 15.94 -13.52 -13.00
N GLY A 262 14.62 -13.69 -12.83
CA GLY A 262 13.55 -12.79 -13.27
C GLY A 262 13.35 -12.67 -14.77
N GLY A 263 12.61 -11.63 -15.18
CA GLY A 263 12.14 -11.48 -16.57
C GLY A 263 11.29 -12.68 -17.00
N PHE A 264 11.48 -13.13 -18.24
CA PHE A 264 10.79 -14.32 -18.78
C PHE A 264 11.31 -15.66 -18.21
N ASN A 265 12.33 -15.64 -17.34
CA ASN A 265 12.92 -16.83 -16.73
C ASN A 265 12.34 -17.12 -15.33
N THR A 266 11.37 -16.33 -14.88
CA THR A 266 10.64 -16.57 -13.64
C THR A 266 9.92 -17.91 -13.74
N CYS A 267 10.31 -18.90 -12.92
CA CYS A 267 9.71 -20.23 -12.94
C CYS A 267 8.28 -20.20 -12.36
N GLU A 268 7.38 -21.00 -12.93
CA GLU A 268 6.01 -21.25 -12.42
C GLU A 268 6.01 -21.93 -11.05
#